data_AF-A0A357IQR3-F1
#
_entry.id   AF-A0A357IQR3-F1
#
_cell.length_a   1.000
_cell.length_b   1.000
_cell.length_c   1.000
_cell.angle_alpha   90.00
_cell.angle_beta   90.00
_cell.angle_gamma   90.00
#
_symmetry.space_group_name_H-M   'P 1'
#
loop_
_entity.id
_entity.type
_entity.pdbx_description
1 polymer ?
#
loop_
_entity_poly.entity_id
_entity_poly.type
_entity_poly.pdbx_seq_one_letter_code
_entity_poly.pdbx_strand_id
1 'polypeptide(L)'
;TFIIRPTLKEENTARSNKFYGVDSGTWDPASCGFEGSRGESARVILYAATAYYGTCGSGGSSNGNKPLELVDKTTDAQDNHTMGRLSTLLKWNREYRPNDMEKQINDYLYDHGYGRNPFVDNPEFAGRIWTNSGIRA
;
A
#
# COMPACT_ATOMS: atom_id res chain seq x y z
N THR A 1 7.43 12.31 1.63
CA THR A 1 7.05 10.94 1.23
C THR A 1 5.57 10.72 1.45
N PHE A 2 4.84 10.25 0.43
CA PHE A 2 3.37 10.05 0.39
C PHE A 2 2.83 8.92 1.31
N ILE A 3 3.61 8.41 2.27
CA ILE A 3 3.32 7.15 2.99
C ILE A 3 2.91 7.43 4.46
N ILE A 4 2.29 8.57 4.75
CA ILE A 4 1.86 8.88 6.13
C ILE A 4 0.41 9.32 6.11
N ARG A 5 -0.42 8.64 6.90
CA ARG A 5 -1.79 9.02 7.18
C ARG A 5 -1.98 9.11 8.68
N PRO A 6 -2.69 10.15 9.18
CA PRO A 6 -3.07 10.19 10.58
C PRO A 6 -4.01 9.02 10.89
N THR A 7 -3.82 8.40 12.05
CA THR A 7 -4.65 7.31 12.56
C THR A 7 -4.71 7.42 14.08
N LEU A 8 -5.74 6.84 14.71
CA LEU A 8 -5.81 6.76 16.15
C LEU A 8 -4.65 5.91 16.68
N LYS A 9 -4.12 6.29 17.86
CA LYS A 9 -3.04 5.53 18.50
C LYS A 9 -3.42 4.06 18.68
N GLU A 10 -4.65 3.80 19.08
CA GLU A 10 -5.17 2.45 19.33
C GLU A 10 -5.24 1.62 18.06
N GLU A 11 -5.70 2.21 16.94
CA GLU A 11 -5.70 1.56 15.63
C GLU A 11 -4.28 1.25 15.17
N ASN A 12 -3.35 2.20 15.28
CA ASN A 12 -1.96 1.99 14.93
C ASN A 12 -1.34 0.84 15.74
N THR A 13 -1.62 0.79 17.05
CA THR A 13 -1.17 -0.30 17.93
C THR A 13 -1.82 -1.63 17.56
N ALA A 14 -3.13 -1.66 17.29
CA ALA A 14 -3.85 -2.88 16.92
C ALA A 14 -3.46 -3.43 15.55
N ARG A 15 -3.13 -2.54 14.61
CA ARG A 15 -2.65 -2.86 13.27
C ARG A 15 -1.25 -3.47 13.31
N SER A 16 -0.34 -2.93 14.12
CA SER A 16 1.03 -3.43 14.27
C SER A 16 1.73 -3.59 12.90
N ASN A 17 2.35 -4.73 12.60
CA ASN A 17 2.89 -5.09 11.28
C ASN A 17 2.04 -6.16 10.57
N LYS A 18 0.75 -6.25 10.89
CA LYS A 18 -0.15 -7.20 10.23
C LYS A 18 -0.25 -6.91 8.73
N PHE A 19 -0.35 -7.98 7.96
CA PHE A 19 -0.62 -7.93 6.53
C PHE A 19 -2.02 -7.36 6.30
N TYR A 20 -2.18 -6.56 5.25
CA TYR A 20 -3.50 -6.09 4.84
C TYR A 20 -4.34 -7.23 4.25
N GLY A 21 -5.56 -7.39 4.75
CA GLY A 21 -6.48 -8.46 4.37
C GLY A 21 -7.77 -8.47 5.20
N VAL A 22 -8.65 -9.44 4.95
CA VAL A 22 -9.88 -9.67 5.73
C VAL A 22 -9.88 -11.01 6.48
N ASP A 23 -8.80 -11.78 6.33
CA ASP A 23 -8.66 -13.10 6.93
C ASP A 23 -8.17 -13.00 8.38
N SER A 24 -8.29 -14.10 9.13
CA SER A 24 -7.72 -14.18 10.48
C SER A 24 -6.22 -13.85 10.48
N GLY A 25 -5.78 -13.02 11.43
CA GLY A 25 -4.39 -12.57 11.56
C GLY A 25 -3.99 -11.42 10.64
N THR A 26 -4.89 -10.92 9.78
CA THR A 26 -4.66 -9.76 8.91
C THR A 26 -5.29 -8.49 9.49
N TRP A 27 -5.05 -7.36 8.83
CA TRP A 27 -5.64 -6.07 9.15
C TRP A 27 -6.54 -5.58 8.02
N ASP A 28 -7.81 -5.36 8.35
CA ASP A 28 -8.78 -4.75 7.46
C ASP A 28 -8.93 -3.26 7.81
N PRO A 29 -8.49 -2.32 6.95
CA PRO A 29 -8.63 -0.89 7.20
C PRO A 29 -10.09 -0.44 7.43
N ALA A 30 -11.06 -1.17 6.87
CA ALA A 30 -12.48 -0.87 7.06
C ALA A 30 -12.99 -1.16 8.48
N SER A 31 -12.24 -1.92 9.30
CA SER A 31 -12.63 -2.18 10.70
C SER A 31 -12.75 -0.92 11.55
N CYS A 32 -12.22 0.19 11.07
CA CYS A 32 -12.28 1.52 11.70
C CYS A 32 -13.56 2.30 11.32
N GLY A 33 -14.51 1.68 10.62
CA GLY A 33 -15.82 2.27 10.29
C GLY A 33 -15.88 3.04 8.97
N PHE A 34 -14.80 3.06 8.18
CA PHE A 34 -14.78 3.67 6.85
C PHE A 34 -14.24 2.68 5.81
N GLU A 35 -15.12 2.20 4.93
CA GLU A 35 -14.72 1.22 3.91
C GLU A 35 -13.69 1.76 2.91
N GLY A 36 -13.76 3.05 2.60
CA GLY A 36 -12.83 3.70 1.67
C GLY A 36 -11.37 3.59 2.10
N SER A 37 -11.10 3.40 3.40
CA SER A 37 -9.76 3.13 3.94
C SER A 37 -9.06 1.96 3.24
N ARG A 38 -9.82 0.96 2.75
CA ARG A 38 -9.26 -0.16 1.99
C ARG A 38 -8.59 0.31 0.69
N GLY A 39 -9.25 1.17 -0.09
CA GLY A 39 -8.71 1.72 -1.33
C GLY A 39 -7.52 2.63 -1.08
N GLU A 40 -7.62 3.47 -0.06
CA GLU A 40 -6.57 4.42 0.33
C GLU A 40 -5.30 3.68 0.76
N SER A 41 -5.44 2.69 1.66
CA SER A 41 -4.32 1.82 2.06
C SER A 41 -3.75 1.06 0.86
N ALA A 42 -4.60 0.54 -0.03
CA ALA A 42 -4.14 -0.18 -1.21
C ALA A 42 -3.25 0.68 -2.12
N ARG A 43 -3.66 1.92 -2.42
CA ARG A 43 -2.86 2.83 -3.27
C ARG A 43 -1.53 3.22 -2.65
N VAL A 44 -1.48 3.41 -1.34
CA VAL A 44 -0.22 3.72 -0.63
C VAL A 44 0.74 2.53 -0.69
N ILE A 45 0.25 1.31 -0.46
CA ILE A 45 1.09 0.10 -0.51
C ILE A 45 1.54 -0.22 -1.95
N LEU A 46 0.66 -0.09 -2.94
CA LEU A 46 0.99 -0.24 -4.36
C LEU A 46 2.05 0.78 -4.78
N TYR A 47 1.93 2.03 -4.34
CA TYR A 47 2.93 3.07 -4.57
C TYR A 47 4.28 2.72 -3.93
N ALA A 48 4.30 2.34 -2.66
CA ALA A 48 5.54 2.00 -1.97
C ALA A 48 6.28 0.85 -2.66
N ALA A 49 5.57 -0.20 -3.05
CA ALA A 49 6.15 -1.34 -3.76
C ALA A 49 6.63 -0.99 -5.18
N THR A 50 6.07 0.05 -5.81
CA THR A 50 6.42 0.47 -7.18
C THR A 50 7.55 1.50 -7.19
N ALA A 51 7.42 2.57 -6.41
CA ALA A 51 8.35 3.69 -6.38
C ALA A 51 9.74 3.31 -5.83
N TYR A 52 9.79 2.33 -4.93
CA TYR A 52 11.02 1.86 -4.33
C TYR A 52 11.49 0.51 -4.89
N TYR A 53 10.87 0.04 -5.97
CA TYR A 53 11.31 -1.19 -6.63
C TYR A 53 12.77 -1.07 -7.09
N GLY A 54 13.57 -2.10 -6.81
CA GLY A 54 15.01 -2.11 -7.14
C GLY A 54 15.88 -1.15 -6.34
N THR A 55 15.31 -0.37 -5.42
CA THR A 55 16.08 0.47 -4.49
C THR A 55 16.40 -0.32 -3.23
N CYS A 56 17.68 -0.38 -2.85
CA CYS A 56 18.14 -0.96 -1.59
C CYS A 56 18.90 0.11 -0.78
N GLY A 57 18.71 0.15 0.54
CA GLY A 57 19.34 1.15 1.41
C GLY A 57 19.01 0.95 2.88
N SER A 58 19.66 1.73 3.77
CA SER A 58 19.56 1.64 5.24
C SER A 58 18.17 1.90 5.87
N GLY A 59 17.12 1.95 5.05
CA GLY A 59 15.72 2.08 5.49
C GLY A 59 14.89 0.81 5.28
N GLY A 60 15.53 -0.31 4.91
CA GLY A 60 14.88 -1.62 4.88
C GLY A 60 14.57 -2.15 6.28
N SER A 61 13.78 -3.21 6.33
CA SER A 61 13.51 -4.01 7.54
C SER A 61 14.78 -4.19 8.40
N SER A 62 14.61 -4.31 9.72
CA SER A 62 15.69 -4.65 10.66
C SER A 62 16.49 -5.91 10.26
N ASN A 63 15.98 -6.69 9.29
CA ASN A 63 16.52 -7.95 8.82
C ASN A 63 17.08 -7.88 7.38
N GLY A 64 17.13 -6.71 6.71
CA GLY A 64 17.80 -6.58 5.41
C GLY A 64 17.46 -5.35 4.55
N ASN A 65 18.26 -5.13 3.50
CA ASN A 65 18.14 -3.98 2.57
C ASN A 65 17.25 -4.28 1.34
N LYS A 66 16.21 -5.11 1.47
CA LYS A 66 15.32 -5.43 0.33
C LYS A 66 14.16 -4.43 0.23
N PRO A 67 13.75 -4.02 -0.98
CA PRO A 67 12.55 -3.23 -1.16
C PRO A 67 11.29 -4.04 -0.80
N LEU A 68 10.18 -3.33 -0.60
CA LEU A 68 8.88 -3.95 -0.37
C LEU A 68 8.42 -4.72 -1.60
N GLU A 69 8.11 -5.99 -1.42
CA GLU A 69 7.50 -6.84 -2.45
C GLU A 69 6.06 -7.20 -2.07
N LEU A 70 5.16 -7.19 -3.07
CA LEU A 70 3.77 -7.59 -2.87
C LEU A 70 3.61 -9.03 -3.33
N VAL A 71 2.98 -9.84 -2.49
CA VAL A 71 2.84 -11.28 -2.66
C VAL A 71 1.41 -11.68 -2.36
N ASP A 72 0.94 -12.82 -2.86
CA ASP A 72 -0.42 -13.28 -2.58
C ASP A 72 -0.51 -14.17 -1.33
N LYS A 73 0.18 -13.76 -0.25
CA LYS A 73 0.24 -14.49 1.03
C LYS A 73 0.17 -13.52 2.21
N THR A 74 -0.21 -14.05 3.36
CA THR A 74 -0.35 -13.30 4.63
C THR A 74 0.78 -13.61 5.62
N THR A 75 1.89 -14.14 5.11
CA THR A 75 3.08 -14.51 5.87
C THR A 75 4.32 -13.95 5.19
N ASP A 76 5.23 -13.43 5.99
CA ASP A 76 6.53 -12.97 5.50
C ASP A 76 7.58 -14.07 5.56
N ALA A 77 8.58 -13.97 4.70
CA ALA A 77 9.84 -14.68 4.91
C ALA A 77 10.66 -14.00 6.02
N GLN A 78 11.74 -14.63 6.48
CA GLN A 78 12.58 -14.17 7.61
C GLN A 78 13.03 -12.70 7.52
N ASP A 79 13.10 -12.12 6.32
CA ASP A 79 13.65 -10.78 6.08
C ASP A 79 12.62 -9.63 6.26
N ASN A 80 11.34 -9.92 6.54
CA ASN A 80 10.27 -8.93 6.78
C ASN A 80 10.13 -7.86 5.66
N HIS A 81 10.06 -8.28 4.39
CA HIS A 81 10.03 -7.37 3.23
C HIS A 81 8.80 -7.54 2.34
N THR A 82 7.80 -8.32 2.78
CA THR A 82 6.57 -8.55 2.02
C THR A 82 5.35 -7.96 2.73
N MET A 83 4.33 -7.56 1.98
CA MET A 83 3.15 -6.93 2.58
C MET A 83 1.86 -7.15 1.80
N GLY A 84 0.82 -7.47 2.55
CA GLY A 84 -0.56 -7.61 2.07
C GLY A 84 -0.74 -8.77 1.08
N ARG A 85 -2.00 -9.15 0.87
CA ARG A 85 -2.35 -10.07 -0.21
C ARG A 85 -2.53 -9.23 -1.50
N LEU A 86 -1.62 -9.38 -2.46
CA LEU A 86 -1.63 -8.60 -3.71
C LEU A 86 -3.00 -8.60 -4.39
N SER A 87 -3.66 -9.76 -4.50
CA SER A 87 -5.01 -9.85 -5.08
C SER A 87 -6.03 -9.01 -4.33
N THR A 88 -5.98 -8.98 -2.99
CA THR A 88 -6.84 -8.14 -2.15
C THR A 88 -6.58 -6.66 -2.35
N LEU A 89 -5.31 -6.24 -2.41
CA LEU A 89 -4.95 -4.84 -2.65
C LEU A 89 -5.40 -4.36 -4.03
N LEU A 90 -5.23 -5.19 -5.07
CA LEU A 90 -5.71 -4.88 -6.41
C LEU A 90 -7.24 -4.79 -6.49
N LYS A 91 -7.93 -5.68 -5.76
CA LYS A 91 -9.39 -5.63 -5.63
C LYS A 91 -9.84 -4.33 -4.97
N TRP A 92 -9.30 -3.99 -3.81
CA TRP A 92 -9.67 -2.78 -3.07
C TRP A 92 -9.38 -1.50 -3.85
N ASN A 93 -8.24 -1.42 -4.53
CA ASN A 93 -7.92 -0.27 -5.37
C ASN A 93 -8.93 -0.08 -6.53
N ARG A 94 -9.49 -1.18 -7.05
CA ARG A 94 -10.50 -1.14 -8.11
C ARG A 94 -11.89 -0.79 -7.59
N GLU A 95 -12.27 -1.36 -6.44
CA GLU A 95 -13.60 -1.17 -5.84
C GLU A 95 -13.77 0.23 -5.25
N TYR A 96 -12.75 0.71 -4.54
CA TYR A 96 -12.79 1.98 -3.83
C TYR A 96 -12.00 3.05 -4.58
N ARG A 97 -12.70 3.85 -5.38
CA ARG A 97 -12.11 4.96 -6.16
C ARG A 97 -11.43 6.00 -5.25
N PRO A 98 -10.41 6.72 -5.75
CA PRO A 98 -9.80 7.82 -5.02
C PRO A 98 -10.80 8.91 -4.65
N ASN A 99 -10.83 9.29 -3.38
CA ASN A 99 -11.65 10.41 -2.91
C ASN A 99 -10.93 11.75 -3.11
N ASP A 100 -11.64 12.85 -2.84
CA ASP A 100 -11.08 14.18 -3.09
C ASP A 100 -9.98 14.56 -2.09
N MET A 101 -10.01 14.03 -0.86
CA MET A 101 -8.94 14.24 0.11
C MET A 101 -7.63 13.60 -0.36
N GLU A 102 -7.67 12.41 -0.95
CA GLU A 102 -6.49 11.77 -1.53
C GLU A 102 -5.90 12.58 -2.68
N LYS A 103 -6.74 13.11 -3.57
CA LYS A 103 -6.29 13.96 -4.68
C LYS A 103 -5.65 15.24 -4.16
N GLN A 104 -6.30 15.91 -3.21
CA GLN A 104 -5.77 17.13 -2.57
C GLN A 104 -4.41 16.88 -1.90
N ILE A 105 -4.26 15.76 -1.19
CA ILE A 105 -2.98 15.38 -0.59
C ILE A 105 -1.93 15.09 -1.67
N ASN A 106 -2.32 14.45 -2.77
CA ASN A 106 -1.44 14.15 -3.90
C ASN A 106 -0.95 15.41 -4.62
N ASP A 107 -1.84 16.36 -4.84
CA ASP A 107 -1.52 17.67 -5.42
C ASP A 107 -0.61 18.47 -4.47
N TYR A 108 -0.99 18.59 -3.20
CA TYR A 108 -0.18 19.29 -2.21
C TYR A 108 1.23 18.72 -2.10
N LEU A 109 1.37 17.39 -2.01
CA LEU A 109 2.68 16.76 -1.90
C LEU A 109 3.52 16.97 -3.16
N TYR A 110 2.90 16.92 -4.34
CA TYR A 110 3.58 17.21 -5.59
C TYR A 110 4.10 18.65 -5.65
N ASP A 111 3.27 19.63 -5.27
CA ASP A 111 3.65 21.05 -5.25
C ASP A 111 4.82 21.34 -4.29
N HIS A 112 5.01 20.49 -3.28
CA HIS A 112 6.10 20.58 -2.31
C HIS A 112 7.32 19.70 -2.67
N GLY A 113 7.40 19.23 -3.92
CA GLY A 113 8.55 18.49 -4.45
C GLY A 113 8.62 17.01 -4.04
N TYR A 114 7.53 16.45 -3.51
CA TYR A 114 7.44 15.01 -3.25
C TYR A 114 6.89 14.23 -4.46
N GLY A 115 7.16 12.93 -4.49
CA GLY A 115 6.63 12.04 -5.53
C GLY A 115 5.10 11.97 -5.51
N ARG A 116 4.50 12.12 -6.69
CA ARG A 116 3.06 11.97 -6.94
C ARG A 116 2.69 10.49 -7.02
N ASN A 117 1.63 10.08 -6.33
CA ASN A 117 1.14 8.71 -6.40
C ASN A 117 0.30 8.51 -7.67
N PRO A 118 0.79 7.75 -8.67
CA PRO A 118 0.07 7.58 -9.94
C PRO A 118 -1.21 6.76 -9.78
N PHE A 119 -1.36 5.98 -8.71
CA PHE A 119 -2.57 5.19 -8.45
C PHE A 119 -3.71 6.03 -7.88
N VAL A 120 -3.44 7.23 -7.35
CA VAL A 120 -4.49 8.20 -6.98
C VAL A 120 -5.02 8.89 -8.22
N ASP A 121 -4.17 9.18 -9.21
CA ASP A 121 -4.59 9.80 -10.46
C ASP A 121 -5.22 8.80 -11.43
N ASN A 122 -4.62 7.61 -11.54
CA ASN A 122 -4.99 6.56 -12.50
C ASN A 122 -4.97 5.19 -11.80
N PRO A 123 -6.01 4.84 -11.01
CA PRO A 123 -6.06 3.58 -10.26
C PRO A 123 -5.87 2.32 -11.13
N GLU A 124 -6.26 2.37 -12.40
CA GLU A 124 -6.15 1.26 -13.35
C GLU A 124 -4.72 0.84 -13.64
N PHE A 125 -3.73 1.70 -13.39
CA PHE A 125 -2.32 1.35 -13.57
C PHE A 125 -1.90 0.17 -12.70
N ALA A 126 -2.52 0.01 -11.52
CA ALA A 126 -2.25 -1.13 -10.65
C ALA A 126 -2.53 -2.46 -11.35
N GLY A 127 -3.63 -2.54 -12.12
CA GLY A 127 -3.96 -3.72 -12.91
C GLY A 127 -2.95 -3.98 -14.03
N ARG A 128 -2.42 -2.92 -14.66
CA ARG A 128 -1.44 -3.06 -15.75
C ARG A 128 -0.06 -3.51 -15.27
N ILE A 129 0.30 -3.18 -14.03
CA ILE A 129 1.60 -3.56 -13.45
C ILE A 129 1.56 -5.00 -12.91
N TRP A 130 0.49 -5.37 -12.21
CA TRP A 130 0.51 -6.51 -11.27
C TRP A 130 -0.44 -7.67 -11.62
N THR A 131 -1.14 -7.64 -12.76
CA THR A 131 -1.93 -8.82 -13.22
C THR A 131 -1.04 -9.79 -14.02
N ASN A 132 -1.52 -11.01 -14.30
CA ASN A 132 -0.76 -12.05 -15.03
C ASN A 132 -0.21 -11.63 -16.41
N SER A 133 -0.71 -10.55 -17.00
CA SER A 133 -0.19 -9.98 -18.26
C SER A 133 0.59 -8.68 -18.05
N GLY A 134 0.82 -8.32 -16.79
CA GLY A 134 1.46 -7.08 -16.38
C GLY A 134 2.98 -7.20 -16.34
N ILE A 135 3.64 -6.05 -16.21
CA ILE A 135 5.10 -5.93 -16.26
C ILE A 135 5.77 -6.63 -15.05
N ARG A 136 5.04 -6.88 -13.96
CA ARG A 136 5.49 -7.56 -12.74
C ARG A 136 4.67 -8.83 -12.41
N ALA A 137 4.13 -9.50 -13.44
CA ALA A 137 3.39 -10.75 -13.30
C ALA A 137 4.20 -11.85 -12.60
#